data_AF-A0A258X6F4-F1
#
_entry.id   AF-A0A258X6F4-F1
#
_cell.length_a   1.000
_cell.length_b   1.000
_cell.length_c   1.000
_cell.angle_alpha   90.00
_cell.angle_beta   90.00
_cell.angle_gamma   90.00
#
_symmetry.space_group_name_H-M   'P 1'
#
loop_
_entity.id
_entity.type
_entity.pdbx_description
1 polymer ?
#
loop_
_entity_poly.entity_id
_entity_poly.type
_entity_poly.pdbx_seq_one_letter_code
_entity_poly.pdbx_strand_id
1 'polypeptide(L)' 'MDGTGWHKAKKLHIPANIKIVFLPPYCPELNPVERFWLHIKKELIRNKIYDSLDQLKDAACSLLTDMPPLTIFSICHSY' A
#
# COMPACT_ATOMS: atom_id res chain seq x y z
N MET A 1 2.94 2.16 10.35
CA MET A 1 2.81 0.68 10.33
C MET A 1 1.61 0.32 11.18
N ASP A 2 0.71 -0.50 10.65
CA ASP A 2 -0.42 -0.97 11.44
C ASP A 2 0.03 -1.90 12.57
N GLY A 3 -0.87 -2.16 13.52
CA GLY A 3 -0.57 -2.90 14.74
C GLY A 3 -0.59 -4.42 14.64
N THR A 4 -0.66 -5.01 13.43
CA THR A 4 -0.79 -6.45 13.21
C THR A 4 0.35 -7.23 13.89
N GLY A 5 0.05 -8.41 14.44
CA GLY A 5 1.03 -9.19 15.23
C GLY A 5 2.34 -9.49 14.49
N TRP A 6 2.29 -9.70 13.18
CA TRP A 6 3.47 -9.96 12.35
C TRP A 6 4.37 -8.72 12.16
N HIS A 7 3.86 -7.52 12.41
CA HIS A 7 4.61 -6.26 12.32
C HIS A 7 5.46 -5.95 13.55
N LYS A 8 5.35 -6.77 14.61
CA LYS A 8 6.05 -6.56 15.90
C LYS A 8 7.06 -7.67 16.21
N ALA A 9 7.58 -8.33 15.17
CA ALA A 9 8.55 -9.40 15.33
C ALA A 9 9.82 -8.90 16.04
N LYS A 10 10.13 -9.44 17.22
CA LYS A 10 11.30 -9.05 18.01
C LYS A 10 12.64 -9.36 17.34
N LYS A 11 12.65 -10.24 16.34
CA LYS A 11 13.83 -10.62 15.57
C LYS A 11 14.19 -9.60 14.48
N LEU A 12 13.32 -8.63 14.19
CA LEU A 12 13.61 -7.60 13.19
C LEU A 12 14.65 -6.62 13.73
N HIS A 13 15.82 -6.57 13.09
CA HIS A 13 16.82 -5.56 13.35
C HIS A 13 16.52 -4.31 12.51
N ILE A 14 16.21 -3.19 13.17
CA ILE A 14 15.91 -1.93 12.50
C ILE A 14 17.23 -1.17 12.27
N PRO A 15 17.56 -0.79 11.02
CA PRO A 15 18.73 0.05 10.72
C PRO A 15 18.69 1.39 11.48
N ALA A 16 19.86 1.94 11.82
CA ALA A 16 19.96 3.17 12.62
C ALA A 16 19.30 4.40 11.97
N ASN A 17 19.13 4.40 10.65
CA ASN A 17 18.52 5.48 9.88
C ASN A 17 17.00 5.31 9.64
N ILE A 18 16.36 4.32 10.26
CA ILE A 18 14.93 4.03 10.08
C ILE A 18 14.23 4.07 11.44
N LYS A 19 13.10 4.76 11.51
CA LYS A 19 12.20 4.73 12.67
C LYS A 19 10.85 4.15 12.26
N ILE A 20 10.37 3.14 13.00
CA ILE A 20 9.02 2.61 12.83
C ILE A 20 8.05 3.45 13.65
N VAL A 21 7.03 3.99 12.99
CA VAL A 21 5.90 4.67 13.64
C VAL A 21 4.69 3.74 13.58
N PHE A 22 4.21 3.32 14.75
CA PHE A 22 3.00 2.51 14.87
C PHE A 22 1.77 3.41 14.91
N LEU A 23 0.75 3.03 14.15
CA LEU A 23 -0.53 3.71 14.14
C LEU A 23 -1.36 3.33 15.38
N PRO A 24 -2.25 4.22 15.87
CA PRO A 24 -3.22 3.88 16.88
C PRO A 24 -4.10 2.68 16.45
N PRO A 25 -4.60 1.87 17.40
CA PRO A 25 -5.49 0.77 17.10
C PRO A 25 -6.73 1.24 16.32
N TYR A 26 -7.13 0.47 15.30
CA TYR A 26 -8.35 0.69 14.52
C TYR A 26 -8.44 2.04 13.78
N CYS A 27 -7.29 2.63 13.41
CA CYS A 27 -7.22 3.85 12.60
C CYS A 27 -6.69 3.59 11.17
N PRO A 28 -7.39 2.81 10.32
CA PRO A 28 -6.96 2.55 8.95
C PRO A 28 -6.87 3.82 8.09
N GLU A 29 -7.65 4.86 8.40
CA GLU A 29 -7.63 6.15 7.74
C GLU A 29 -6.30 6.88 7.88
N LEU A 30 -5.53 6.59 8.94
CA LEU A 30 -4.18 7.15 9.15
C LEU A 30 -3.10 6.37 8.38
N ASN A 31 -3.44 5.22 7.80
CA ASN A 31 -2.51 4.42 7.02
C ASN A 31 -2.61 4.80 5.53
N PRO A 32 -1.65 5.57 4.97
CA PRO A 32 -1.73 6.04 3.59
C PRO A 32 -1.81 4.90 2.57
N VAL A 33 -1.25 3.72 2.91
CA VAL A 33 -1.31 2.54 2.04
C VAL A 33 -2.74 2.02 1.84
N GLU A 34 -3.64 2.21 2.80
CA GLU A 34 -5.04 1.76 2.67
C GLU A 34 -5.78 2.56 1.59
N ARG A 35 -5.55 3.87 1.53
CA ARG A 35 -6.12 4.75 0.49
C ARG A 35 -5.50 4.47 -0.86
N PHE A 36 -4.18 4.29 -0.88
CA PHE A 36 -3.47 3.89 -2.09
C PHE A 36 -4.01 2.57 -2.63
N TRP A 37 -4.15 1.57 -1.77
CA TRP A 37 -4.68 0.26 -2.14
C TRP A 37 -6.12 0.34 -2.66
N LEU A 38 -6.98 1.16 -2.05
CA LEU A 38 -8.32 1.41 -2.56
C LEU A 38 -8.30 2.00 -3.98
N HIS A 39 -7.39 2.93 -4.28
CA HIS A 39 -7.22 3.49 -5.61
C HIS A 39 -6.76 2.41 -6.61
N ILE A 40 -5.73 1.65 -6.27
CA ILE A 40 -5.20 0.57 -7.11
C ILE A 40 -6.30 -0.46 -7.43
N LYS A 41 -7.10 -0.89 -6.45
CA LYS A 41 -8.21 -1.83 -6.69
C LYS A 41 -9.27 -1.26 -7.64
N LYS A 42 -9.57 0.04 -7.54
CA LYS A 42 -10.55 0.70 -8.43
C LYS A 42 -10.10 0.73 -9.88
N GLU A 43 -8.81 0.81 -10.14
CA GLU A 43 -8.26 0.85 -11.50
C GLU A 43 -7.98 -0.54 -12.07
N LEU A 44 -7.46 -1.46 -11.25
CA LEU A 44 -7.07 -2.80 -11.68
C LEU A 44 -8.23 -3.78 -11.77
N ILE A 45 -9.09 -3.85 -10.75
CA ILE A 45 -10.03 -4.99 -10.60
C ILE A 45 -11.50 -4.56 -10.54
N ARG A 46 -11.80 -3.26 -10.65
CA ARG A 46 -13.21 -2.81 -10.74
C ARG A 46 -13.79 -3.25 -12.07
N ASN A 47 -14.73 -4.20 -12.00
CA ASN A 47 -15.41 -4.77 -13.18
C ASN A 47 -14.44 -5.38 -14.21
N LYS A 48 -13.27 -5.84 -13.75
CA LYS A 48 -12.25 -6.51 -14.57
C LYS A 48 -11.90 -7.84 -13.91
N ILE A 49 -11.77 -8.87 -14.74
CA ILE A 49 -11.33 -10.21 -14.35
C ILE A 49 -10.11 -10.54 -15.20
N TYR A 50 -9.17 -11.28 -14.62
CA TYR A 50 -7.96 -11.75 -15.26
C TYR A 50 -7.99 -13.27 -15.31
N ASP A 51 -7.49 -13.87 -16.38
CA ASP A 51 -7.52 -15.33 -16.58
C ASP A 51 -6.44 -16.04 -15.75
N SER A 52 -5.42 -15.30 -15.31
CA SER A 52 -4.35 -15.82 -14.47
C SER A 52 -3.82 -14.79 -13.48
N LEU A 53 -3.14 -15.29 -12.44
CA LEU A 53 -2.44 -14.43 -11.49
C LEU A 53 -1.30 -13.64 -12.14
N ASP A 54 -0.64 -14.20 -13.15
CA ASP A 54 0.42 -13.50 -13.87
C ASP A 54 -0.12 -12.30 -14.64
N GLN A 55 -1.28 -12.42 -15.31
CA GLN A 55 -1.91 -11.29 -15.97
C GLN A 55 -2.29 -10.17 -14.98
N LEU A 56 -2.83 -10.52 -13.80
CA LEU A 56 -3.15 -9.55 -12.76
C LEU A 56 -1.87 -8.87 -12.24
N LYS A 57 -0.80 -9.65 -12.01
CA LYS A 57 0.49 -9.15 -11.53
C LYS A 57 1.11 -8.19 -12.55
N ASP A 58 1.14 -8.55 -13.82
CA ASP A 58 1.70 -7.73 -14.89
C ASP A 58 0.93 -6.41 -15.02
N ALA A 59 -0.40 -6.47 -15.01
CA ALA A 59 -1.25 -5.27 -15.02
C ALA A 59 -1.01 -4.37 -13.79
N ALA A 60 -0.83 -4.96 -12.61
CA ALA A 60 -0.50 -4.23 -11.40
C ALA A 60 0.88 -3.54 -11.51
N CYS A 61 1.89 -4.25 -12.00
CA CYS A 61 3.23 -3.71 -12.22
C CYS A 61 3.22 -2.56 -13.23
N SER A 62 2.54 -2.70 -14.38
CA SER A 62 2.41 -1.62 -15.36
C SER A 62 1.75 -0.40 -14.73
N LEU A 63 0.60 -0.57 -14.08
CA LEU A 63 -0.11 0.55 -13.46
C LEU A 63 0.72 1.28 -12.40
N LEU A 64 1.46 0.54 -11.57
CA LEU A 64 2.32 1.13 -10.54
C LEU A 64 3.54 1.85 -11.15
N THR A 65 4.09 1.34 -12.24
CA THR A 65 5.25 1.92 -12.94
C THR A 65 4.87 3.22 -13.66
N ASP A 66 3.68 3.24 -14.27
CA ASP A 66 3.21 4.36 -15.07
C ASP A 66 2.61 5.49 -14.22
N MET A 67 2.41 5.27 -12.91
CA MET A 67 1.78 6.26 -12.03
C MET A 67 2.71 7.45 -11.76
N PRO A 68 2.29 8.69 -12.07
CA PRO A 68 3.10 9.87 -11.77
C PRO A 68 3.31 10.03 -10.25
N PRO A 69 4.51 10.44 -9.79
CA PRO A 69 4.78 10.67 -8.37
C PRO A 69 3.80 11.65 -7.72
N LEU A 70 3.33 12.66 -8.46
CA LEU A 70 2.33 13.62 -7.97
C LEU A 70 0.97 12.95 -7.68
N THR A 71 0.60 11.94 -8.47
CA THR A 71 -0.63 11.16 -8.23
C THR A 71 -0.49 10.34 -6.94
N ILE A 72 0.64 9.66 -6.76
CA ILE A 72 0.93 8.91 -5.53
C ILE A 72 0.88 9.84 -4.31
N PHE A 73 1.52 11.01 -4.40
CA PHE A 73 1.49 12.02 -3.35
C PHE A 73 0.07 12.46 -3.05
N SER A 74 -0.71 12.83 -4.07
CA SER A 74 -2.09 13.28 -3.90
C SER A 74 -3.01 12.23 -3.27
N ILE A 75 -2.77 10.93 -3.49
CA ILE A 75 -3.58 9.85 -2.93
C ILE A 75 -3.19 9.58 -1.47
N CYS A 76 -1.89 9.57 -1.18
CA CYS A 76 -1.35 9.21 0.12
C CYS A 76 -1.35 10.38 1.12
N HIS A 77 -1.36 11.61 0.64
CA HIS A 77 -1.38 12.79 1.51
C HIS A 77 -2.79 12.98 2.08
N SER A 78 -2.89 12.90 3.40
CA SER A 78 -4.00 13.48 4.16
C SER A 78 -3.56 14.89 4.51
N TYR A 79 -4.44 15.88 4.36
CA TYR A 79 -4.21 17.30 4.68
C TYR A 79 -3.19 17.56 5.79
#